data_AF-A0AAI9NY21-F1
#
_entry.id   AF-A0AAI9NY21-F1
#
_cell.length_a   1.000
_cell.length_b   1.000
_cell.length_c   1.000
_cell.angle_alpha   90.00
_cell.angle_beta   90.00
_cell.angle_gamma   90.00
#
_symmetry.space_group_name_H-M   'P 1'
#
loop_
_entity.id
_entity.type
_entity.pdbx_description
1 polymer ?
#
loop_
_entity_poly.entity_id
_entity_poly.type
_entity_poly.pdbx_seq_one_letter_code
_entity_poly.pdbx_strand_id
1 'polypeptide(L)'
;MGGTILVVCILVLIVVGAVISSAKHFKGEGGCCGGGGSVKVKGDKIKDVVAVKTIYIEGMHCSNCSDRVQNALNSLSQVNAKVDLKKKQAVVKLGREVSDDELKSCVERCGYSVTGIG
;
A
#
# COMPACT_ATOMS: atom_id res chain seq x y z
N MET A 1 55.39 -14.43 12.68
CA MET A 1 54.15 -15.24 12.82
C MET A 1 53.03 -14.51 13.58
N GLY A 2 53.31 -13.61 14.54
CA GLY A 2 52.25 -12.89 15.28
C GLY A 2 51.42 -11.89 14.47
N GLY A 3 52.01 -11.18 13.49
CA GLY A 3 51.28 -10.19 12.68
C GLY A 3 50.22 -10.80 11.76
N THR A 4 50.47 -11.99 11.22
CA THR A 4 49.54 -12.70 10.34
C THR A 4 48.29 -13.14 11.10
N ILE A 5 48.44 -13.54 12.36
CA ILE A 5 47.33 -13.92 13.25
C ILE A 5 46.43 -12.69 13.50
N LEU A 6 47.03 -11.52 13.76
CA LEU A 6 46.28 -10.30 14.01
C LEU A 6 45.47 -9.85 12.79
N VAL A 7 46.06 -9.93 11.59
CA VAL A 7 45.36 -9.62 10.33
C VAL A 7 44.21 -10.58 10.05
N VAL A 8 44.41 -11.89 10.30
CA VAL A 8 43.35 -12.90 10.12
C VAL A 8 42.20 -12.68 11.10
N CYS A 9 42.50 -12.36 12.36
CA CYS A 9 41.46 -12.05 13.35
C CYS A 9 40.63 -10.82 12.95
N ILE A 10 41.25 -9.76 12.44
CA ILE A 10 40.54 -8.56 11.98
C ILE A 10 39.64 -8.88 10.78
N LEU A 11 40.13 -9.65 9.80
CA LEU A 11 39.33 -10.08 8.65
C LEU A 11 38.13 -10.91 9.07
N VAL A 12 38.30 -11.85 10.02
CA VAL A 12 37.20 -12.67 10.53
C VAL A 12 36.14 -11.81 11.22
N LEU A 13 36.54 -10.81 12.02
CA LEU A 13 35.58 -9.91 12.69
C LEU A 13 34.78 -9.05 11.70
N ILE A 14 35.41 -8.56 10.62
CA ILE A 14 34.72 -7.80 9.56
C ILE A 14 33.72 -8.70 8.82
N VAL A 15 34.09 -9.94 8.52
CA VAL A 15 33.20 -10.92 7.86
C VAL A 15 32.03 -11.27 8.76
N VAL A 16 32.26 -11.52 10.05
CA VAL A 16 31.19 -11.81 11.02
C VAL A 16 30.25 -10.61 11.18
N GLY A 17 30.78 -9.39 11.24
CA GLY A 17 29.99 -8.17 11.26
C GLY A 17 29.11 -7.99 10.01
N ALA A 18 29.65 -8.29 8.82
CA ALA A 18 28.91 -8.24 7.56
C ALA A 18 27.80 -9.30 7.46
N VAL A 19 28.04 -10.52 7.95
CA VAL A 19 27.05 -11.61 7.97
C VAL A 19 25.90 -11.29 8.93
N ILE A 20 26.20 -10.79 10.14
CA ILE A 20 25.16 -10.41 11.12
C ILE A 20 24.38 -9.17 10.65
N SER A 21 25.05 -8.20 10.01
CA SER A 21 24.39 -7.00 9.45
C SER A 21 23.47 -7.35 8.29
N SER A 22 23.90 -8.26 7.41
CA SER A 22 23.05 -8.80 6.34
C SER A 22 21.86 -9.58 6.93
N ALA A 23 22.07 -10.41 7.95
CA ALA A 23 20.99 -11.17 8.58
C ALA A 23 19.89 -10.29 9.23
N LYS A 24 20.22 -9.08 9.70
CA LYS A 24 19.21 -8.13 10.24
C LYS A 24 18.36 -7.47 9.14
N HIS A 25 18.91 -7.27 7.94
CA HIS A 25 18.15 -6.75 6.79
C HIS A 25 17.45 -7.86 5.97
N PHE A 26 17.85 -9.13 6.15
CA PHE A 26 17.26 -10.27 5.44
C PHE A 26 16.03 -10.86 6.12
N LYS A 27 15.67 -10.40 7.32
CA LYS A 27 14.50 -10.85 8.05
C LYS A 27 13.31 -9.92 7.75
N GLY A 28 12.93 -9.86 6.48
CA GLY A 28 11.83 -9.04 5.99
C GLY A 28 11.63 -9.22 4.48
N GLU A 29 10.87 -10.25 4.14
CA GLU A 29 10.06 -10.41 2.91
C GLU A 29 10.65 -9.99 1.55
N GLY A 30 11.00 -10.99 0.74
CA GLY A 30 10.57 -11.08 -0.66
C GLY A 30 11.29 -10.21 -1.70
N GLY A 31 11.83 -10.85 -2.72
CA GLY A 31 12.57 -10.19 -3.79
C GLY A 31 11.76 -9.19 -4.64
N CYS A 32 12.49 -8.25 -5.25
CA CYS A 32 12.27 -7.68 -6.58
C CYS A 32 10.82 -7.54 -7.11
N CYS A 33 9.88 -7.02 -6.30
CA CYS A 33 8.70 -6.27 -6.75
C CYS A 33 8.05 -5.63 -5.50
N GLY A 34 8.10 -4.31 -5.42
CA GLY A 34 7.88 -3.56 -4.19
C GLY A 34 6.48 -3.66 -3.57
N GLY A 35 6.46 -3.56 -2.24
CA GLY A 35 5.40 -2.89 -1.49
C GLY A 35 4.08 -3.63 -1.35
N GLY A 36 4.08 -4.79 -0.72
CA GLY A 36 2.88 -5.54 -0.33
C GLY A 36 2.53 -5.43 1.16
N GLY A 37 2.55 -4.23 1.74
CA GLY A 37 2.03 -4.03 3.09
C GLY A 37 0.51 -4.26 3.09
N SER A 38 0.07 -5.46 3.46
CA SER A 38 -1.35 -5.77 3.64
C SER A 38 -1.83 -5.14 4.95
N VAL A 39 -1.94 -3.80 4.92
CA VAL A 39 -2.72 -3.07 5.93
C VAL A 39 -4.17 -3.51 5.72
N LYS A 40 -4.64 -4.46 6.54
CA LYS A 40 -6.05 -4.76 6.71
C LYS A 40 -6.69 -3.51 7.31
N VAL A 41 -7.09 -2.55 6.46
CA VAL A 41 -7.93 -1.45 6.88
C VAL A 41 -9.31 -2.05 7.13
N LYS A 42 -9.55 -2.37 8.40
CA LYS A 42 -10.88 -2.73 8.90
C LYS A 42 -11.73 -1.51 8.59
N GLY A 43 -12.57 -1.59 7.56
CA GLY A 43 -13.55 -0.54 7.27
C GLY A 43 -14.47 -0.45 8.48
N ASP A 44 -14.14 0.43 9.40
CA ASP A 44 -14.93 0.68 10.59
C ASP A 44 -16.32 1.05 10.11
N LYS A 45 -17.28 0.21 10.50
CA LYS A 45 -18.66 0.24 10.02
C LYS A 45 -19.22 1.64 10.24
N ILE A 46 -19.22 2.45 9.19
CA ILE A 46 -19.78 3.80 9.21
C ILE A 46 -21.25 3.67 9.57
N LYS A 47 -21.63 4.20 10.74
CA LYS A 47 -23.01 4.09 11.27
C LYS A 47 -23.96 5.07 10.57
N ASP A 48 -23.44 6.22 10.16
CA ASP A 48 -24.16 7.25 9.41
C ASP A 48 -23.48 7.49 8.06
N VAL A 49 -24.09 7.01 6.98
CA VAL A 49 -23.64 7.30 5.62
C VAL A 49 -24.34 8.57 5.16
N VAL A 50 -23.57 9.66 5.02
CA VAL A 50 -24.06 10.98 4.62
C VAL A 50 -24.23 11.05 3.09
N ALA A 51 -23.32 10.42 2.33
CA ALA A 51 -23.38 10.40 0.88
C ALA A 51 -22.78 9.10 0.31
N VAL A 52 -23.26 8.69 -0.86
CA VAL A 52 -22.67 7.61 -1.65
C VAL A 52 -22.33 8.15 -3.02
N LYS A 53 -21.08 7.97 -3.44
CA LYS A 53 -20.57 8.39 -4.74
C LYS A 53 -20.05 7.18 -5.51
N THR A 54 -20.20 7.21 -6.82
CA THR A 54 -19.63 6.20 -7.71
C THR A 54 -18.52 6.84 -8.53
N ILE A 55 -17.30 6.32 -8.38
CA ILE A 55 -16.10 6.82 -9.06
C ILE A 55 -15.76 5.86 -10.18
N TYR A 56 -15.66 6.34 -11.40
CA TYR A 56 -15.18 5.57 -12.55
C TYR A 56 -13.67 5.70 -12.64
N ILE A 57 -12.97 4.56 -12.67
CA ILE A 57 -11.50 4.52 -12.58
C ILE A 57 -10.98 3.67 -13.74
N GLU A 58 -10.10 4.25 -14.54
CA GLU A 58 -9.42 3.57 -15.64
C GLU A 58 -8.01 3.13 -15.24
N GLY A 59 -7.48 2.13 -15.95
CA GLY A 59 -6.15 1.56 -15.69
C GLY A 59 -6.11 0.41 -14.69
N MET A 60 -7.24 0.05 -14.05
CA MET A 60 -7.32 -1.15 -13.22
C MET A 60 -7.40 -2.41 -14.08
N HIS A 61 -6.29 -3.14 -14.19
CA HIS A 61 -6.18 -4.35 -15.02
C HIS A 61 -6.21 -5.66 -14.23
N CYS A 62 -6.15 -5.61 -12.90
CA CYS A 62 -5.98 -6.79 -12.06
C CYS A 62 -6.72 -6.66 -10.71
N SER A 63 -7.08 -7.79 -10.08
CA SER A 63 -7.69 -7.80 -8.74
C SER A 63 -6.83 -7.09 -7.70
N ASN A 64 -5.52 -7.31 -7.73
CA ASN A 64 -4.59 -6.63 -6.84
C ASN A 64 -4.57 -5.10 -7.05
N CYS A 65 -4.81 -4.66 -8.28
CA CYS A 65 -4.86 -3.26 -8.68
C CYS A 65 -6.10 -2.58 -8.09
N SER A 66 -7.27 -3.23 -8.19
CA SER A 66 -8.48 -2.77 -7.50
C SER A 66 -8.36 -2.81 -5.99
N ASP A 67 -7.76 -3.86 -5.42
CA ASP A 67 -7.61 -3.97 -3.98
C ASP A 67 -6.74 -2.84 -3.42
N ARG A 68 -5.71 -2.44 -4.16
CA ARG A 68 -4.86 -1.30 -3.80
C ARG A 68 -5.65 0.01 -3.77
N VAL A 69 -6.45 0.28 -4.80
CA VAL A 69 -7.30 1.49 -4.86
C VAL A 69 -8.36 1.47 -3.76
N GLN A 70 -8.99 0.30 -3.56
CA GLN A 70 -9.98 0.10 -2.52
C GLN A 70 -9.38 0.38 -1.14
N ASN A 71 -8.19 -0.15 -0.85
CA ASN A 71 -7.52 0.07 0.43
C ASN A 71 -7.09 1.51 0.63
N ALA A 72 -6.64 2.19 -0.43
CA ALA A 72 -6.29 3.61 -0.37
C ALA A 72 -7.50 4.48 0.00
N LEU A 73 -8.64 4.24 -0.66
CA LEU A 73 -9.88 4.97 -0.36
C LEU A 73 -10.43 4.63 1.03
N ASN A 74 -10.38 3.36 1.45
CA ASN A 74 -10.79 2.95 2.79
C ASN A 74 -9.84 3.45 3.90
N SER A 75 -8.63 3.86 3.56
CA SER A 75 -7.69 4.47 4.52
C SER A 75 -8.13 5.88 4.93
N LEU A 76 -9.04 6.50 4.19
CA LEU A 76 -9.62 7.79 4.56
C LEU A 76 -10.59 7.62 5.75
N SER A 77 -10.52 8.54 6.71
CA SER A 77 -11.38 8.51 7.89
C SER A 77 -12.85 8.64 7.51
N GLN A 78 -13.70 7.74 8.03
CA GLN A 78 -15.13 7.70 7.74
C GLN A 78 -15.46 7.50 6.25
N VAL A 79 -14.63 6.77 5.51
CA VAL A 79 -14.87 6.41 4.12
C VAL A 79 -14.88 4.90 3.97
N ASN A 80 -15.86 4.36 3.25
CA ASN A 80 -15.96 2.95 2.93
C ASN A 80 -16.11 2.78 1.42
N ALA A 81 -15.01 2.39 0.77
CA ALA A 81 -14.95 2.18 -0.65
C ALA A 81 -15.04 0.70 -1.01
N LYS A 82 -15.78 0.39 -2.07
CA LYS A 82 -15.88 -0.93 -2.65
C LYS A 82 -15.65 -0.85 -4.14
N VAL A 83 -14.64 -1.55 -4.64
CA VAL A 83 -14.27 -1.52 -6.05
C VAL A 83 -14.88 -2.71 -6.78
N ASP A 84 -15.54 -2.43 -7.90
CA ASP A 84 -16.13 -3.39 -8.81
C ASP A 84 -15.36 -3.38 -10.13
N LEU A 85 -14.37 -4.27 -10.26
CA LEU A 85 -13.58 -4.42 -11.49
C LEU A 85 -14.43 -4.72 -12.72
N LYS A 86 -15.48 -5.54 -12.57
CA LYS A 86 -16.38 -5.92 -13.67
C LYS A 86 -17.06 -4.70 -14.30
N LYS A 87 -17.34 -3.68 -13.49
CA LYS A 87 -18.00 -2.43 -13.90
C LYS A 87 -17.01 -1.27 -14.05
N LYS A 88 -15.71 -1.49 -13.78
CA LYS A 88 -14.65 -0.47 -13.76
C LYS A 88 -15.00 0.76 -12.91
N GLN A 89 -15.65 0.53 -11.77
CA GLN A 89 -16.12 1.61 -10.89
C GLN A 89 -15.85 1.28 -9.44
N ALA A 90 -15.76 2.31 -8.59
CA ALA A 90 -15.63 2.22 -7.15
C ALA A 90 -16.80 2.93 -6.49
N VAL A 91 -17.57 2.20 -5.70
CA VAL A 91 -18.67 2.75 -4.89
C VAL A 91 -18.10 3.18 -3.54
N VAL A 92 -18.14 4.47 -3.26
CA VAL A 92 -17.59 5.08 -2.06
C VAL A 92 -18.73 5.61 -1.19
N LYS A 93 -18.83 5.07 0.02
CA LYS A 93 -19.74 5.54 1.05
C LYS A 93 -18.99 6.49 1.98
N LEU A 94 -19.53 7.68 2.15
CA LEU A 94 -18.93 8.76 2.92
C LEU A 94 -19.74 8.96 4.20
N GLY A 95 -19.09 8.90 5.35
CA GLY A 95 -19.67 9.21 6.66
C GLY A 95 -19.57 10.69 7.05
N ARG A 96 -19.00 11.50 6.17
CA ARG A 96 -18.89 12.96 6.25
C ARG A 96 -18.95 13.52 4.83
N GLU A 97 -19.15 14.82 4.68
CA GLU A 97 -18.91 15.46 3.40
C GLU A 97 -17.42 15.40 3.06
N VAL A 98 -17.11 14.76 1.93
CA VAL A 98 -15.78 14.67 1.31
C VAL A 98 -15.94 15.14 -0.12
N SER A 99 -15.08 16.06 -0.54
CA SER A 99 -15.11 16.60 -1.90
C SER A 99 -14.62 15.57 -2.91
N ASP A 100 -15.18 15.64 -4.11
CA ASP A 100 -14.80 14.82 -5.27
C ASP A 100 -13.29 14.91 -5.58
N ASP A 101 -12.69 16.07 -5.32
CA ASP A 101 -11.26 16.33 -5.52
C ASP A 101 -10.36 15.53 -4.56
N GLU A 102 -10.77 15.35 -3.30
CA GLU A 102 -10.02 14.53 -2.33
C GLU A 102 -10.05 13.06 -2.73
N LEU A 103 -11.21 12.58 -3.16
CA LEU A 103 -11.39 11.21 -3.65
C LEU A 103 -10.54 10.97 -4.90
N LYS A 104 -10.57 11.91 -5.85
CA LYS A 104 -9.76 11.87 -7.06
C LYS A 104 -8.26 11.88 -6.74
N SER A 105 -7.81 12.81 -5.90
CA SER A 105 -6.42 12.90 -5.43
C SER A 105 -5.95 11.61 -4.76
N CYS A 106 -6.82 10.91 -4.03
CA CYS A 106 -6.48 9.62 -3.42
C CYS A 106 -6.22 8.53 -4.48
N VAL A 107 -7.06 8.47 -5.52
CA VAL A 107 -6.93 7.52 -6.63
C VAL A 107 -5.70 7.86 -7.49
N GLU A 108 -5.46 9.14 -7.77
CA GLU A 108 -4.30 9.61 -8.55
C GLU A 108 -2.98 9.35 -7.85
N ARG A 109 -2.92 9.48 -6.52
CA ARG A 109 -1.75 9.06 -5.70
C ARG A 109 -1.45 7.58 -5.81
N CYS A 110 -2.43 6.75 -6.14
CA CYS A 110 -2.24 5.33 -6.40
C CYS A 110 -1.78 5.03 -7.84
N GLY A 111 -1.69 6.05 -8.70
CA GLY A 111 -1.28 5.93 -10.10
C GLY A 111 -2.44 5.60 -11.04
N TYR A 112 -3.68 5.89 -10.67
CA TYR A 112 -4.86 5.63 -11.50
C TYR A 112 -5.61 6.92 -11.83
N SER A 113 -6.31 6.92 -12.97
CA SER A 113 -7.07 8.09 -13.43
C SER A 113 -8.56 7.89 -13.19
N VAL A 114 -9.19 8.91 -12.59
CA VAL A 114 -10.65 8.98 -12.46
C VAL A 114 -11.22 9.59 -13.74
N THR A 115 -12.13 8.85 -14.39
CA THR A 115 -12.79 9.29 -15.63
C THR A 115 -14.15 9.94 -15.40
N GLY A 116 -14.74 9.74 -14.23
CA GLY A 116 -16.01 10.36 -13.86
C GLY A 116 -16.37 10.08 -12.41
N ILE A 117 -17.20 10.93 -11.83
CA ILE A 117 -17.79 10.74 -10.50
C ILE A 117 -19.29 11.02 -10.63
N GLY A 118 -20.11 10.12 -10.10
CA GLY A 118 -21.57 10.22 -10.11
C GLY A 118 -22.21 9.80 -8.81
#